data_AF-A0AA47MLX7-F1
#
_entry.id   AF-A0AA47MLX7-F1
#
_cell.length_a   1.000
_cell.length_b   1.000
_cell.length_c   1.000
_cell.angle_alpha   90.00
_cell.angle_beta   90.00
_cell.angle_gamma   90.00
#
_symmetry.space_group_name_H-M   'P 1'
#
loop_
_entity.id
_entity.type
_entity.pdbx_description
1 polymer ?
#
loop_
_entity_poly.entity_id
_entity_poly.type
_entity_poly.pdbx_seq_one_letter_code
_entity_poly.pdbx_strand_id
1 'polypeptide(L)'
;MAKQGRWTNWEGLEKKKLSWRDIWQMEGAQLSFVIRATYDLLPSPQNLKAWYGEDPACSLCQLPAFLRHILSGCTTSLTQGLYLAA
;
A
#
# COMPACT_ATOMS: atom_id res chain seq x y z
N MET A 1 24.94 10.59 -20.28
CA MET A 1 24.94 9.90 -18.97
C MET A 1 23.61 10.13 -18.27
N ALA A 2 22.74 9.12 -18.09
CA ALA A 2 21.62 9.13 -17.12
C ALA A 2 20.88 7.78 -17.14
N LYS A 3 21.55 6.69 -16.75
CA LYS A 3 20.89 5.39 -16.47
C LYS A 3 20.90 5.03 -14.99
N GLN A 4 21.76 5.68 -14.20
CA GLN A 4 21.80 5.52 -12.75
C GLN A 4 20.57 6.19 -12.12
N GLY A 5 19.89 5.46 -11.23
CA GLY A 5 18.73 5.97 -10.49
C GLY A 5 17.38 5.83 -11.20
N ARG A 6 17.29 5.19 -12.38
CA ARG A 6 15.97 4.97 -13.02
C ARG A 6 15.06 4.06 -12.18
N TRP A 7 15.66 3.14 -11.41
CA TRP A 7 14.95 2.26 -10.47
C TRP A 7 14.38 2.99 -9.24
N THR A 8 14.79 4.23 -8.97
CA THR A 8 14.17 5.04 -7.90
C THR A 8 12.99 5.87 -8.41
N ASN A 9 12.71 5.83 -9.72
CA ASN A 9 11.59 6.54 -10.31
C ASN A 9 10.41 5.58 -10.49
N TRP A 10 9.47 5.70 -9.57
CA TRP A 10 8.21 4.98 -9.60
C TRP A 10 7.21 5.76 -10.46
N GLU A 11 6.75 5.17 -11.56
CA GLU A 11 5.78 5.78 -12.47
C GLU A 11 4.34 5.57 -11.95
N GLY A 12 3.49 6.60 -12.01
CA GLY A 12 2.09 6.52 -11.57
C GLY A 12 1.86 6.53 -10.05
N LEU A 13 2.89 6.79 -9.25
CA LEU A 13 2.81 6.88 -7.79
C LEU A 13 2.97 8.33 -7.31
N GLU A 14 2.14 8.73 -6.34
CA GLU A 14 2.23 10.05 -5.72
C GLU A 14 3.47 10.12 -4.83
N LYS A 15 4.41 11.00 -5.16
CA LYS A 15 5.66 11.14 -4.42
C LYS A 15 5.41 11.84 -3.10
N LYS A 16 5.48 11.10 -1.99
CA LYS A 16 5.50 11.71 -0.66
C LYS A 16 6.91 12.18 -0.31
N LYS A 17 7.10 13.49 -0.17
CA LYS A 17 8.35 14.05 0.37
C LYS A 17 8.34 13.91 1.88
N LEU A 18 9.20 13.05 2.40
CA LEU A 18 9.44 12.91 3.84
C LEU A 18 10.80 13.52 4.18
N SER A 19 10.82 14.51 5.06
CA SER A 19 12.07 15.02 5.63
C SER A 19 12.55 14.10 6.75
N TRP A 20 13.83 14.24 7.11
CA TRP A 20 14.38 13.52 8.26
C TRP A 20 13.65 13.87 9.57
N ARG A 21 13.23 15.13 9.71
CA ARG A 21 12.42 15.57 10.86
C ARG A 21 11.07 14.85 10.91
N ASP A 22 10.41 14.69 9.78
CA ASP A 22 9.11 14.00 9.73
C ASP A 22 9.25 12.54 10.18
N ILE A 23 10.30 11.85 9.72
CA ILE A 23 10.58 10.46 10.10
C ILE A 23 10.81 10.33 11.61
N TRP A 24 11.59 11.22 12.21
CA TRP A 24 11.85 11.20 13.65
C TRP A 24 10.64 11.57 14.51
N GLN A 25 9.69 12.32 13.95
CA GLN A 25 8.46 12.72 14.64
C GLN A 25 7.32 11.71 14.46
N MET A 26 7.42 10.79 13.49
CA MET A 26 6.42 9.75 13.29
C MET A 26 6.43 8.77 14.46
N GLU A 27 5.23 8.37 14.86
CA GLU A 27 5.05 7.23 15.74
C GLU A 27 5.60 5.96 15.05
N GLY A 28 6.19 5.04 15.81
CA GLY A 28 6.76 3.80 15.27
C GLY A 28 5.77 2.98 14.43
N ALA A 29 4.49 2.93 14.82
CA ALA A 29 3.44 2.27 14.04
C ALA A 29 3.19 2.94 12.69
N GLN A 30 3.13 4.28 12.67
CA GLN A 30 2.96 5.07 11.45
C GLN A 30 4.15 4.90 10.51
N LEU A 31 5.38 4.95 11.03
CA LEU A 31 6.59 4.76 10.24
C LEU A 31 6.65 3.35 9.65
N SER A 32 6.35 2.33 10.47
CA SER A 32 6.28 0.93 10.04
C SER A 32 5.26 0.75 8.91
N PHE A 33 4.07 1.33 9.05
CA PHE A 33 3.04 1.29 8.02
C PHE A 33 3.52 1.93 6.71
N VAL A 34 4.10 3.14 6.75
CA VAL A 34 4.57 3.86 5.56
C VAL A 34 5.66 3.06 4.82
N ILE A 35 6.63 2.52 5.56
CA ILE A 35 7.70 1.71 4.97
C ILE A 35 7.11 0.46 4.32
N ARG A 36 6.28 -0.31 5.05
CA ARG A 36 5.68 -1.55 4.53
C ARG A 36 4.76 -1.28 3.35
N ALA A 37 3.99 -0.19 3.35
CA ALA A 37 3.14 0.20 2.23
C ALA A 37 3.96 0.53 0.98
N THR A 38 5.09 1.21 1.14
CA THR A 38 5.97 1.60 0.02
C THR A 38 6.54 0.39 -0.70
N TYR A 39 6.80 -0.70 0.03
CA TYR A 39 7.35 -1.95 -0.52
C TYR A 39 6.32 -3.05 -0.74
N ASP A 40 5.02 -2.75 -0.66
CA ASP A 40 3.91 -3.72 -0.78
C ASP A 40 4.05 -4.94 0.16
N LEU A 41 4.56 -4.69 1.38
CA LEU A 41 4.78 -5.72 2.43
C LEU A 41 3.62 -5.79 3.43
N LEU A 42 2.56 -5.04 3.21
CA LEU A 42 1.37 -5.11 4.04
C LEU A 42 0.57 -6.39 3.70
N PRO A 43 -0.25 -6.90 4.64
CA PRO A 43 -1.02 -8.13 4.46
C PRO A 43 -2.24 -7.89 3.55
N SER A 44 -2.02 -7.44 2.30
CA SER A 44 -3.08 -7.41 1.28
C SER A 44 -3.39 -8.85 0.83
N PRO A 45 -4.64 -9.18 0.45
CA PRO A 45 -4.99 -10.53 0.01
C PRO A 45 -4.10 -11.04 -1.14
N GLN A 46 -3.72 -10.14 -2.06
CA GLN A 46 -2.80 -10.50 -3.14
C GLN A 46 -1.39 -10.83 -2.63
N ASN A 47 -0.87 -10.10 -1.64
CA ASN A 47 0.42 -10.39 -1.03
C ASN A 47 0.35 -11.69 -0.21
N LEU A 48 -0.72 -11.89 0.55
CA LEU A 48 -0.96 -13.13 1.31
C LEU A 48 -1.04 -14.36 0.40
N LYS A 49 -1.64 -14.25 -0.79
CA LYS A 49 -1.57 -15.29 -1.82
C LYS A 49 -0.13 -15.65 -2.20
N ALA A 50 0.72 -14.64 -2.41
CA ALA A 50 2.10 -14.86 -2.85
C ALA A 50 2.96 -15.56 -1.78
N TRP A 51 2.75 -15.22 -0.50
CA TRP A 51 3.54 -15.76 0.61
C TRP A 51 2.95 -17.04 1.23
N TYR A 52 1.63 -17.15 1.29
CA TYR A 52 0.93 -18.18 2.05
C TYR A 52 -0.09 -18.99 1.22
N GLY A 53 -0.33 -18.63 -0.05
CA GLY A 53 -1.25 -19.35 -0.92
C GLY A 53 -2.74 -19.08 -0.66
N GLU A 54 -3.06 -18.01 0.07
CA GLU A 54 -4.43 -17.58 0.38
C GLU A 54 -5.21 -17.07 -0.85
N ASP A 55 -6.52 -16.87 -0.67
CA ASP A 55 -7.40 -16.30 -1.70
C ASP A 55 -7.05 -14.82 -1.95
N PRO A 56 -6.75 -14.40 -3.19
CA PRO A 56 -6.43 -13.01 -3.51
C PRO A 56 -7.64 -12.07 -3.53
N ALA A 57 -8.86 -12.58 -3.39
CA ALA A 57 -10.07 -11.79 -3.53
C ALA A 57 -10.31 -10.85 -2.32
N CYS A 58 -10.83 -9.65 -2.60
CA CYS A 58 -11.35 -8.75 -1.58
C CYS A 58 -12.58 -9.38 -0.91
N SER A 59 -12.65 -9.37 0.41
CA SER A 59 -13.82 -9.84 1.16
C SER A 59 -15.11 -9.09 0.81
N LEU A 60 -15.02 -7.81 0.43
CA LEU A 60 -16.17 -6.94 0.18
C LEU A 60 -16.67 -6.98 -1.27
N CYS A 61 -15.78 -7.03 -2.26
CA CYS A 61 -16.15 -6.91 -3.68
C CYS A 61 -15.69 -8.10 -4.53
N GLN A 62 -15.01 -9.08 -3.94
CA GLN A 62 -14.55 -10.32 -4.60
C GLN A 62 -13.61 -10.11 -5.80
N LEU A 63 -13.04 -8.91 -5.94
CA LEU A 63 -12.02 -8.59 -6.95
C LEU A 63 -10.61 -8.80 -6.38
N PRO A 64 -9.60 -9.07 -7.20
CA PRO A 64 -8.20 -9.16 -6.75
C PRO A 64 -7.79 -7.91 -5.98
N ALA A 65 -7.36 -8.10 -4.73
CA ALA A 65 -7.14 -7.02 -3.80
C ALA A 65 -5.64 -6.75 -3.58
N PHE A 66 -5.10 -5.85 -4.41
CA PHE A 66 -3.79 -5.25 -4.20
C PHE A 66 -3.84 -4.20 -3.09
N LEU A 67 -2.69 -3.74 -2.59
CA LEU A 67 -2.63 -2.74 -1.54
C LEU A 67 -3.43 -1.46 -1.85
N ARG A 68 -3.36 -0.96 -3.10
CA ARG A 68 -4.17 0.19 -3.55
C ARG A 68 -5.67 -0.08 -3.43
N HIS A 69 -6.10 -1.31 -3.73
CA HIS A 69 -7.51 -1.69 -3.62
C HIS A 69 -7.97 -1.64 -2.16
N ILE A 70 -7.21 -2.23 -1.24
CA ILE A 70 -7.54 -2.28 0.19
C ILE A 70 -7.52 -0.88 0.82
N LEU A 71 -6.52 -0.05 0.50
CA LEU A 71 -6.38 1.25 1.15
C LEU A 71 -7.38 2.31 0.64
N SER A 72 -7.70 2.32 -0.65
CA SER A 72 -8.52 3.42 -1.21
C SER A 72 -9.27 3.08 -2.51
N GLY A 73 -9.19 1.83 -2.99
CA GLY A 73 -9.70 1.44 -4.30
C GLY A 73 -10.92 0.53 -4.29
N CYS A 74 -11.35 0.03 -3.12
CA CYS A 74 -12.52 -0.84 -3.03
C CYS A 74 -13.81 -0.02 -3.18
N THR A 75 -14.51 -0.19 -4.30
CA THR A 75 -15.76 0.52 -4.60
C THR A 75 -16.83 0.26 -3.56
N THR A 76 -16.96 -0.98 -3.08
CA THR A 76 -17.90 -1.34 -2.00
C THR A 76 -17.55 -0.64 -0.68
N SER A 77 -16.27 -0.54 -0.34
CA SER A 77 -15.83 0.18 0.86
C SER A 77 -16.12 1.67 0.75
N LEU A 78 -15.86 2.27 -0.41
CA LEU A 78 -16.11 3.68 -0.68
C LEU A 78 -17.60 4.04 -0.65
N THR A 79 -18.48 3.19 -1.21
CA THR A 79 -19.93 3.43 -1.16
C THR A 79 -20.50 3.31 0.24
N GLN A 80 -19.88 2.48 1.10
CA GLN A 80 -20.24 2.33 2.50
C GLN A 80 -19.63 3.41 3.42
N GLY A 81 -18.81 4.32 2.88
CA GLY A 81 -18.12 5.35 3.67
C GLY A 81 -17.01 4.78 4.56
N LEU A 82 -16.55 3.55 4.31
CA LEU A 82 -15.42 2.95 5.00
C LEU A 82 -14.14 3.36 4.26
N TYR A 83 -13.46 4.40 4.73
CA TYR A 83 -12.22 4.90 4.12
C TYR A 83 -10.95 4.20 4.60
N LEU A 84 -11.05 3.21 5.51
CA LEU A 84 -9.92 2.44 6.02
C LEU A 84 -10.41 1.06 6.48
N ALA A 85 -10.60 0.12 5.57
CA ALA A 85 -10.75 -1.30 5.93
C ALA A 85 -9.37 -1.96 5.76
N ALA A 86 -8.52 -1.77 6.77
CA ALA A 86 -7.28 -2.52 6.94
C ALA A 86 -7.60 -3.95 7.41
#